data_AF-A0ABD5TQX4-F1
#
_entry.id   AF-A0ABD5TQX4-F1
#
_cell.length_a   1.000
_cell.length_b   1.000
_cell.length_c   1.000
_cell.angle_alpha   90.00
_cell.angle_beta   90.00
_cell.angle_gamma   90.00
#
_symmetry.space_group_name_H-M   'P 1'
#
loop_
_entity.id
_entity.type
_entity.pdbx_description
1 polymer ?
#
loop_
_entity_poly.entity_id
_entity_poly.type
_entity_poly.pdbx_seq_one_letter_code
_entity_poly.pdbx_strand_id
1 'polypeptide(L)' 'MTALVRKPAHVKYRREADYGFVYEHENYGYEDASLYEVNEVVVDALEFVGDGRSRAEVEREYDAELVDTLVERELLIHEE' A
#
# COMPACT_ATOMS: atom_id res chain seq x y z
N MET A 1 -16.90 10.60 9.85
CA MET A 1 -15.47 10.43 10.17
C MET A 1 -14.77 10.12 8.87
N THR A 2 -13.85 10.96 8.45
CA THR A 2 -13.06 10.72 7.24
C THR A 2 -11.99 9.70 7.62
N ALA A 3 -12.14 8.45 7.21
CA ALA A 3 -11.12 7.43 7.49
C ALA A 3 -9.85 7.83 6.75
N LEU A 4 -8.77 8.06 7.48
CA LEU A 4 -7.47 8.35 6.91
C LEU A 4 -6.76 7.01 6.69
N VAL A 5 -6.14 6.86 5.53
CA VAL A 5 -5.29 5.70 5.21
C VAL A 5 -3.87 6.18 5.05
N ARG A 6 -2.92 5.41 5.56
CA ARG A 6 -1.50 5.66 5.37
C ARG A 6 -0.77 4.36 5.11
N LYS A 7 0.42 4.49 4.53
CA LYS A 7 1.30 3.35 4.35
C LYS A 7 1.99 2.99 5.68
N PRO A 8 2.04 1.71 6.07
CA PRO A 8 2.83 1.30 7.22
C PRO A 8 4.33 1.59 7.02
N ALA A 9 5.04 1.89 8.11
CA ALA A 9 6.45 2.26 8.04
C ALA A 9 7.35 1.12 7.50
N HIS A 10 6.93 -0.13 7.76
CA HIS A 10 7.64 -1.34 7.35
C HIS A 10 7.41 -1.71 5.86
N VAL A 11 6.39 -1.15 5.21
CA VAL A 11 6.11 -1.39 3.78
C VAL A 11 7.02 -0.52 2.93
N LYS A 12 7.87 -1.17 2.13
CA LYS A 12 8.67 -0.51 1.08
C LYS A 12 8.16 -0.95 -0.29
N TYR A 13 8.38 -0.13 -1.29
CA TYR A 13 8.02 -0.46 -2.66
C TYR A 13 9.03 0.11 -3.65
N ARG A 14 9.03 -0.45 -4.85
CA ARG A 14 9.87 -0.03 -5.97
C ARG A 14 9.02 -0.12 -7.24
N ARG A 15 9.09 0.91 -8.08
CA ARG A 15 8.53 0.90 -9.43
C ARG A 15 9.56 0.35 -10.42
N GLU A 16 9.14 -0.56 -11.28
CA GLU A 16 9.86 -1.03 -12.47
C GLU A 16 9.11 -0.57 -13.74
N ALA A 17 9.67 -0.84 -14.91
CA ALA A 17 9.14 -0.33 -16.19
C ALA A 17 7.68 -0.72 -16.46
N ASP A 18 7.30 -1.97 -16.19
CA ASP A 18 5.97 -2.52 -16.52
C ASP A 18 5.22 -3.05 -15.28
N TYR A 19 5.82 -2.96 -14.09
CA TYR A 19 5.30 -3.54 -12.86
C TYR A 19 5.94 -2.90 -11.62
N GLY A 20 5.56 -3.37 -10.44
CA GLY A 20 6.09 -2.91 -9.17
C GLY A 20 6.49 -4.05 -8.26
N PHE A 21 7.30 -3.73 -7.25
CA PHE A 21 7.61 -4.62 -6.15
C PHE A 21 7.16 -4.01 -4.84
N VAL A 22 6.57 -4.81 -3.98
CA VAL A 22 6.24 -4.44 -2.60
C VAL A 22 6.94 -5.38 -1.63
N TYR A 23 7.56 -4.78 -0.62
CA TYR A 23 8.28 -5.43 0.46
C TYR A 23 7.49 -5.22 1.73
N GLU A 24 6.98 -6.30 2.29
CA GLU A 24 6.33 -6.31 3.60
C GLU A 24 7.38 -6.72 4.63
N HIS A 25 7.87 -5.76 5.42
CA HIS A 25 8.95 -6.00 6.37
C HIS A 25 8.44 -6.04 7.82
N GLU A 26 7.32 -6.73 8.05
CA GLU A 26 6.76 -6.81 9.40
C GLU A 26 7.56 -7.75 10.32
N ASN A 27 8.21 -8.77 9.74
CA ASN A 27 9.01 -9.74 10.50
C ASN A 27 10.48 -9.32 10.64
N TYR A 28 10.77 -8.44 11.61
CA TYR A 28 12.13 -8.26 12.11
C TYR A 28 12.63 -9.56 12.79
N GLY A 29 13.35 -10.41 12.04
CA GLY A 29 14.16 -11.49 12.62
C GLY A 29 13.87 -12.93 12.19
N TYR A 30 13.03 -13.17 11.18
CA TYR A 30 12.84 -14.50 10.58
C TYR A 30 12.98 -14.45 9.06
N GLU A 31 13.28 -15.59 8.45
CA GLU A 31 13.59 -15.83 7.03
C GLU A 31 12.45 -15.50 6.03
N ASP A 32 11.46 -14.71 6.44
CA ASP A 32 10.13 -14.57 5.83
C ASP A 32 9.82 -13.14 5.35
N ALA A 33 10.83 -12.39 4.92
CA ALA A 33 10.60 -11.14 4.20
C ALA A 33 9.94 -11.45 2.84
N SER A 34 8.64 -11.17 2.73
CA SER A 34 7.88 -11.45 1.51
C SER A 34 8.05 -10.33 0.49
N LEU A 35 8.52 -10.70 -0.70
CA LEU A 35 8.58 -9.85 -1.87
C LEU A 35 7.44 -10.22 -2.80
N TYR A 36 6.58 -9.24 -3.10
CA TYR A 36 5.47 -9.41 -4.04
C TYR A 36 5.74 -8.61 -5.32
N GLU A 37 5.66 -9.28 -6.46
CA GLU A 37 5.49 -8.62 -7.75
C GLU A 37 4.03 -8.16 -7.86
N VAL A 38 3.83 -6.87 -8.10
CA VAL A 38 2.51 -6.25 -8.17
C VAL A 38 2.38 -5.46 -9.48
N ASN A 39 1.15 -5.18 -9.88
CA ASN A 39 0.90 -4.27 -10.99
C ASN A 39 1.38 -2.84 -10.64
N GLU A 40 1.79 -2.07 -11.64
CA GLU A 40 2.21 -0.67 -11.46
C GLU A 40 1.17 0.19 -10.73
N VAL A 41 -0.12 -0.11 -10.87
CA VAL A 41 -1.22 0.62 -10.22
C VAL A 41 -1.15 0.54 -8.70
N VAL A 42 -0.64 -0.57 -8.16
CA VAL A 42 -0.44 -0.74 -6.71
C VAL A 42 0.65 0.20 -6.23
N VAL A 43 1.76 0.30 -6.97
CA VAL A 43 2.84 1.23 -6.60
C VAL A 43 2.37 2.66 -6.74
N ASP A 44 1.62 2.98 -7.80
CA ASP A 44 1.06 4.31 -8.01
C ASP A 44 0.13 4.72 -6.85
N ALA A 45 -0.76 3.82 -6.41
CA ALA A 45 -1.63 4.05 -5.26
C ALA A 45 -0.82 4.27 -3.96
N LEU A 46 0.23 3.48 -3.72
CA LEU A 46 1.09 3.65 -2.54
C LEU A 46 1.88 4.98 -2.58
N GLU A 47 2.35 5.40 -3.75
CA GLU A 47 2.98 6.71 -3.96
C GLU A 47 2.00 7.85 -3.76
N PHE A 48 0.76 7.70 -4.25
CA PHE A 48 -0.29 8.68 -4.10
C PHE A 48 -0.69 8.88 -2.64
N VAL A 49 -0.81 7.81 -1.86
CA VAL A 49 -1.11 7.90 -0.43
C VAL A 49 -0.01 8.63 0.35
N GLY A 50 1.27 8.37 0.00
CA GLY A 50 2.42 8.98 0.68
C GLY A 50 2.45 8.66 2.18
N ASP A 51 2.57 9.70 3.02
CA ASP A 51 2.56 9.58 4.49
C ASP A 51 1.16 9.49 5.10
N GLY A 52 0.11 9.71 4.31
CA GLY A 52 -1.27 9.67 4.78
C GLY A 52 -2.22 10.49 3.90
N ARG A 53 -3.37 9.92 3.58
CA ARG A 53 -4.41 10.56 2.75
C ARG A 53 -5.80 10.09 3.14
N SER A 54 -6.81 10.89 2.83
CA SER A 54 -8.21 10.49 3.02
C SER A 54 -8.53 9.27 2.16
N ARG A 55 -9.11 8.22 2.76
CA ARG A 55 -9.56 7.02 2.04
C ARG A 55 -10.46 7.40 0.85
N ALA A 56 -11.39 8.32 1.06
CA ALA A 56 -12.31 8.78 0.02
C ALA A 56 -11.63 9.50 -1.15
N GLU A 57 -10.42 10.06 -0.96
CA GLU A 57 -9.65 10.64 -2.07
C GLU A 57 -8.93 9.55 -2.87
N VAL A 58 -8.40 8.53 -2.18
CA VAL A 58 -7.73 7.39 -2.82
C VAL A 58 -8.73 6.55 -3.61
N GLU A 59 -9.90 6.26 -3.04
CA GLU A 59 -10.97 5.49 -3.70
C GLU A 59 -11.53 6.17 -4.95
N ARG A 60 -11.45 7.51 -5.03
CA ARG A 60 -11.85 8.26 -6.23
C ARG A 60 -10.87 8.11 -7.38
N GLU A 61 -9.60 7.84 -7.08
CA GLU A 61 -8.53 7.72 -8.09
C GLU A 61 -8.27 6.26 -8.49
N TYR A 62 -8.35 5.31 -7.55
CA TYR A 62 -7.93 3.92 -7.76
C TYR A 62 -9.00 2.86 -7.53
N ASP A 63 -10.27 3.26 -7.40
CA ASP A 63 -11.41 2.42 -7.03
C ASP A 63 -11.39 1.89 -5.58
N ALA A 64 -12.57 1.69 -5.00
CA ALA A 64 -12.71 1.21 -3.63
C ALA A 64 -12.20 -0.23 -3.44
N GLU A 65 -12.37 -1.10 -4.43
CA GLU A 65 -11.94 -2.49 -4.37
C GLU A 65 -10.42 -2.63 -4.26
N LEU A 66 -9.65 -1.78 -4.96
CA LEU A 66 -8.20 -1.76 -4.81
C LEU A 66 -7.82 -1.31 -3.41
N VAL A 67 -8.44 -0.24 -2.91
CA VAL A 67 -8.14 0.29 -1.57
C VAL A 67 -8.45 -0.73 -0.49
N ASP A 68 -9.59 -1.43 -0.56
CA ASP A 68 -9.90 -2.55 0.35
C ASP A 68 -8.85 -3.65 0.24
N THR A 69 -8.45 -4.06 -0.97
CA THR A 69 -7.40 -5.07 -1.16
C THR A 69 -6.08 -4.63 -0.53
N LEU A 70 -5.68 -3.37 -0.67
CA LEU A 70 -4.46 -2.84 -0.07
C LEU A 70 -4.52 -2.83 1.46
N VAL A 71 -5.70 -2.58 2.03
CA VAL A 71 -5.91 -2.65 3.48
C VAL A 71 -5.93 -4.09 3.99
N GLU A 72 -6.64 -4.99 3.30
CA GLU A 72 -6.71 -6.42 3.63
C GLU A 72 -5.34 -7.10 3.57
N ARG A 73 -4.46 -6.64 2.67
CA ARG A 73 -3.07 -7.09 2.56
C ARG A 73 -2.10 -6.30 3.43
N GLU A 74 -2.60 -5.47 4.33
CA GLU A 74 -1.80 -4.68 5.28
C GLU A 74 -0.80 -3.73 4.59
N LEU A 75 -0.98 -3.43 3.30
CA LEU A 75 -0.18 -2.45 2.55
C LEU A 75 -0.60 -1.01 2.85
N LEU A 76 -1.84 -0.84 3.30
CA LEU A 76 -2.39 0.40 3.86
C LEU A 76 -3.02 0.10 5.22
N ILE A 77 -2.91 1.04 6.15
CA ILE A 77 -3.53 0.97 7.47
C ILE A 77 -4.44 2.16 7.69
N HIS A 78 -5.51 1.94 8.45
CA HIS A 78 -6.37 3.01 8.94
C HIS A 78 -5.69 3.78 10.06
N GLU A 79 -5.75 5.10 10.00
CA GLU A 79 -5.41 5.97 11.12
C GLU A 79 -6.70 6.39 11.83
N GLU A 80 -6.75 6.14 13.14
CA GLU A 80 -7.88 6.45 14.04
C GLU A 80 -7.92 7.93 14.44
#